data_AF-A0A015M3V4-F1
#
_entry.id   AF-A0A015M3V4-F1
#
_cell.length_a   1.000
_cell.length_b   1.000
_cell.length_c   1.000
_cell.angle_alpha   90.00
_cell.angle_beta   90.00
_cell.angle_gamma   90.00
#
_symmetry.space_group_name_H-M   'P 1'
#
loop_
_entity.id
_entity.type
_entity.pdbx_description
1 polymer ?
#
loop_
_entity_poly.entity_id
_entity_poly.type
_entity_poly.pdbx_seq_one_letter_code
_entity_poly.pdbx_strand_id
1 'polypeptide(L)'
;MPEYIRRGTFMDITDNDDEEFGLEVGLNYLFFYNALDNGEFAEHKNEWVTVHKQRAVQYGQMYDDDSLSYILEVMPGAVQLPVDQTKLPRNPPAKMVTVQRVNNGNDYKV
;
A
#
# COMPACT_ATOMS: atom_id res chain seq x y z
N MET A 1 -5.49 4.81 -4.19
CA MET A 1 -4.22 4.21 -3.69
C MET A 1 -3.25 5.26 -3.17
N PRO A 2 -2.86 5.24 -1.88
CA PRO A 2 -1.79 6.06 -1.29
C PRO A 2 -0.42 5.85 -1.96
N GLU A 3 0.45 6.88 -1.95
CA GLU A 3 1.73 6.87 -2.68
C GLU A 3 2.68 5.76 -2.22
N TYR A 4 2.82 5.54 -0.91
CA TYR A 4 3.71 4.50 -0.38
C TYR A 4 3.26 3.09 -0.77
N ILE A 5 1.94 2.84 -0.79
CA ILE A 5 1.37 1.57 -1.28
C ILE A 5 1.60 1.46 -2.78
N ARG A 6 1.34 2.53 -3.55
CA ARG A 6 1.56 2.54 -5.00
C ARG A 6 3.00 2.21 -5.38
N ARG A 7 3.95 2.80 -4.66
CA ARG A 7 5.38 2.52 -4.85
C ARG A 7 5.70 1.07 -4.52
N GLY A 8 5.20 0.55 -3.40
CA GLY A 8 5.34 -0.86 -3.01
C GLY A 8 4.78 -1.79 -4.08
N THR A 9 3.53 -1.60 -4.47
CA THR A 9 2.85 -2.35 -5.54
C THR A 9 3.62 -2.33 -6.86
N PHE A 10 4.21 -1.20 -7.24
CA PHE A 10 5.04 -1.14 -8.45
C PHE A 10 6.28 -2.02 -8.31
N MET A 11 6.97 -1.98 -7.16
CA MET A 11 8.13 -2.85 -6.93
C MET A 11 7.69 -4.32 -6.93
N ASP A 12 6.67 -4.67 -6.16
CA ASP A 12 6.09 -6.03 -6.09
C ASP A 12 5.79 -6.64 -7.47
N ILE A 13 5.36 -5.83 -8.44
CA ILE A 13 5.03 -6.28 -9.82
C ILE A 13 6.25 -6.30 -10.74
N THR A 14 7.20 -5.38 -10.56
CA THR A 14 8.32 -5.17 -11.50
C THR A 14 9.63 -5.78 -11.03
N ASP A 15 9.68 -6.23 -9.78
CA ASP A 15 10.81 -7.01 -9.30
C ASP A 15 10.87 -8.33 -10.08
N ASN A 16 12.04 -8.58 -10.68
CA ASN A 16 12.28 -9.76 -11.51
C ASN A 16 12.85 -10.93 -10.70
N ASP A 17 12.93 -10.77 -9.39
CA ASP A 17 13.22 -11.86 -8.49
C ASP A 17 12.04 -12.84 -8.60
N ASP A 18 12.30 -14.11 -8.92
CA ASP A 18 11.31 -15.17 -9.24
C ASP A 18 10.34 -15.51 -8.07
N GLU A 19 10.18 -14.63 -7.09
CA GLU A 19 9.27 -14.72 -5.98
C GLU A 19 7.83 -14.42 -6.44
N GLU A 20 7.13 -15.48 -6.86
CA GLU A 20 5.68 -15.48 -7.18
C GLU A 20 4.82 -14.78 -6.10
N PHE A 21 5.32 -14.73 -4.86
CA PHE A 21 4.70 -14.03 -3.74
C PHE A 21 4.61 -12.52 -3.92
N GLY A 22 5.68 -11.85 -4.39
CA GLY A 22 5.69 -10.40 -4.59
C GLY A 22 4.66 -9.99 -5.65
N LEU A 23 4.66 -10.69 -6.79
CA LEU A 23 3.72 -10.44 -7.87
C LEU A 23 2.25 -10.57 -7.43
N GLU A 24 1.92 -11.61 -6.67
CA GLU A 24 0.55 -11.84 -6.16
C GLU A 24 0.10 -10.69 -5.24
N VAL A 25 0.97 -10.24 -4.32
CA VAL A 25 0.70 -9.10 -3.43
C VAL A 25 0.41 -7.84 -4.25
N GLY A 26 1.25 -7.54 -5.23
CA GLY A 26 1.09 -6.38 -6.10
C GLY A 26 -0.22 -6.41 -6.90
N LEU A 27 -0.57 -7.56 -7.47
CA LEU A 27 -1.84 -7.74 -8.19
C LEU A 27 -3.06 -7.62 -7.27
N ASN A 28 -2.97 -8.12 -6.03
CA ASN A 28 -4.05 -8.00 -5.05
C ASN A 28 -4.27 -6.54 -4.62
N TYR A 29 -3.19 -5.76 -4.44
CA TYR A 29 -3.30 -4.32 -4.22
C TYR A 29 -3.97 -3.60 -5.38
N LEU A 30 -3.56 -3.91 -6.62
CA LEU A 30 -4.15 -3.31 -7.82
C LEU A 30 -5.64 -3.63 -7.93
N PHE A 31 -6.03 -4.89 -7.70
CA PHE A 31 -7.43 -5.31 -7.68
C PHE A 31 -8.24 -4.52 -6.66
N PHE A 32 -7.77 -4.46 -5.40
CA PHE A 32 -8.48 -3.77 -4.33
C PHE A 32 -8.76 -2.31 -4.69
N TYR A 33 -7.74 -1.58 -5.15
CA TYR A 33 -7.89 -0.16 -5.44
C TYR A 33 -8.76 0.12 -6.66
N ASN A 34 -8.71 -0.74 -7.68
CA ASN A 34 -9.63 -0.65 -8.81
C ASN A 34 -11.10 -0.85 -8.36
N ALA A 35 -11.36 -1.87 -7.55
CA ALA A 35 -12.69 -2.13 -7.01
C ALA A 35 -13.18 -1.01 -6.07
N LEU A 36 -12.28 -0.45 -5.25
CA LEU A 36 -12.56 0.69 -4.39
C LEU A 36 -12.94 1.93 -5.20
N ASP A 37 -12.17 2.27 -6.24
CA ASP A 37 -12.41 3.44 -7.10
C ASP A 37 -13.73 3.30 -7.90
N ASN A 38 -14.13 2.06 -8.22
CA ASN A 38 -15.43 1.74 -8.83
C ASN A 38 -16.61 1.69 -7.85
N GLY A 39 -16.36 1.86 -6.54
CA GLY A 39 -17.39 1.85 -5.50
C GLY A 39 -17.94 0.46 -5.16
N GLU A 40 -17.24 -0.62 -5.50
CA GLU A 40 -17.69 -2.01 -5.27
C GLU A 40 -17.84 -2.35 -3.78
N PHE A 41 -17.16 -1.60 -2.90
CA PHE A 41 -17.21 -1.79 -1.44
C PHE A 41 -18.18 -0.85 -0.71
N ALA A 42 -19.16 -0.26 -1.42
CA ALA A 42 -20.07 0.74 -0.84
C ALA A 42 -20.89 0.24 0.37
N GLU A 43 -21.18 -1.06 0.46
CA GLU A 43 -21.89 -1.67 1.60
C GLU A 43 -20.96 -1.97 2.79
N HIS A 44 -19.65 -1.98 2.55
CA HIS A 44 -18.61 -2.42 3.50
C HIS A 44 -17.73 -1.25 3.99
N LYS A 45 -18.24 -0.01 3.95
CA LYS A 45 -17.46 1.24 4.20
C LYS A 45 -16.62 1.23 5.48
N ASN A 46 -17.10 0.60 6.55
CA ASN A 46 -16.43 0.61 7.85
C ASN A 46 -15.54 -0.62 8.08
N GLU A 47 -15.49 -1.54 7.12
CA GLU A 47 -14.83 -2.83 7.23
C GLU A 47 -13.47 -2.84 6.55
N TRP A 48 -12.73 -3.90 6.82
CA TRP A 48 -11.52 -4.31 6.15
C TRP A 48 -11.87 -5.40 5.15
N VAL A 49 -11.24 -5.33 3.98
CA VAL A 49 -11.38 -6.31 2.90
C VAL A 49 -10.10 -7.11 2.81
N THR A 50 -10.21 -8.42 2.83
CA THR A 50 -9.13 -9.33 2.49
C THR A 50 -9.23 -9.68 1.02
N VAL A 51 -8.15 -9.43 0.28
CA VAL A 51 -8.03 -9.76 -1.14
C VAL A 51 -6.96 -10.82 -1.33
N HIS A 52 -7.31 -11.85 -2.09
CA HIS A 52 -6.40 -12.92 -2.48
C HIS A 52 -6.82 -13.46 -3.85
N LYS A 53 -5.85 -13.75 -4.73
CA LYS A 53 -6.05 -14.14 -6.13
C LYS A 53 -6.98 -13.18 -6.88
N GLN A 54 -6.76 -11.89 -6.63
CA GLN A 54 -7.49 -10.76 -7.21
C GLN A 54 -9.01 -10.88 -7.00
N ARG A 55 -9.42 -11.31 -5.80
CA ARG A 55 -10.82 -11.39 -5.37
C ARG A 55 -10.94 -10.98 -3.91
N ALA A 56 -12.02 -10.29 -3.57
CA ALA A 56 -12.40 -10.08 -2.18
C ALA A 56 -12.91 -11.41 -1.60
N VAL A 57 -12.18 -11.96 -0.61
CA VAL A 57 -12.48 -13.26 0.00
C VAL A 57 -13.12 -13.13 1.38
N GLN A 58 -12.91 -11.98 2.05
CA GLN A 58 -13.49 -11.72 3.36
C GLN A 58 -13.70 -10.22 3.57
N TYR A 59 -14.76 -9.90 4.31
CA TYR A 59 -15.06 -8.58 4.86
C TYR A 59 -15.14 -8.69 6.39
N GLY A 60 -14.69 -7.66 7.11
CA GLY A 60 -14.86 -7.62 8.56
C GLY A 60 -13.89 -6.68 9.28
N GLN A 61 -13.44 -7.10 10.45
CA GLN A 61 -12.47 -6.35 11.24
C GLN A 61 -11.03 -6.62 10.78
N MET A 62 -10.12 -5.72 11.14
CA MET A 62 -8.69 -5.95 10.99
C MET A 62 -8.29 -7.22 11.72
N TYR A 63 -7.44 -8.04 11.12
CA TYR A 63 -6.88 -9.19 11.81
C TYR A 63 -5.98 -8.74 12.97
N ASP A 64 -6.04 -9.48 14.08
CA ASP A 64 -4.97 -9.45 15.07
C ASP A 64 -3.74 -10.22 14.56
N ASP A 65 -2.63 -10.14 15.29
CA ASP A 65 -1.35 -10.73 14.85
C ASP A 65 -1.44 -12.25 14.64
N ASP A 66 -2.19 -12.96 15.51
CA ASP A 66 -2.38 -14.41 15.43
C ASP A 66 -3.20 -14.79 14.20
N SER A 67 -4.32 -14.08 13.96
CA SER A 67 -5.18 -14.29 12.80
C SER A 67 -4.44 -13.95 11.50
N LEU A 68 -3.66 -12.87 11.50
CA LEU A 68 -2.86 -12.46 10.34
C LEU A 68 -1.83 -13.54 9.99
N SER A 69 -1.13 -14.08 10.97
CA SER A 69 -0.16 -15.17 10.77
C SER A 69 -0.82 -16.39 10.14
N TYR A 70 -1.98 -16.81 10.67
CA TYR A 70 -2.73 -17.93 10.11
C TYR A 70 -3.20 -17.67 8.67
N ILE A 71 -3.69 -16.47 8.39
CA ILE A 71 -4.15 -16.08 7.05
C ILE A 71 -2.99 -16.11 6.05
N LEU A 72 -1.81 -15.61 6.42
CA LEU A 72 -0.64 -15.63 5.53
C LEU A 72 -0.07 -17.04 5.29
N GLU A 73 -0.27 -17.96 6.24
CA GLU A 73 0.07 -19.38 6.05
C GLU A 73 -0.89 -20.07 5.05
N VAL A 74 -2.20 -19.77 5.15
CA VAL A 74 -3.23 -20.41 4.32
C VAL A 74 -3.37 -19.75 2.94
N MET A 75 -3.22 -18.42 2.89
CA MET A 75 -3.39 -17.58 1.71
C MET A 75 -2.16 -16.68 1.54
N PRO A 76 -1.02 -17.26 1.12
CA PRO A 76 0.18 -16.47 0.87
C PRO A 76 -0.10 -15.39 -0.17
N GLY A 77 0.34 -14.16 0.11
CA GLY A 77 0.13 -13.00 -0.73
C GLY A 77 -1.23 -12.31 -0.56
N ALA A 78 -2.06 -12.78 0.38
CA ALA A 78 -3.27 -12.06 0.76
C ALA A 78 -2.94 -10.68 1.34
N VAL A 79 -3.72 -9.67 0.94
CA VAL A 79 -3.62 -8.31 1.48
C VAL A 79 -4.91 -7.95 2.20
N GLN A 80 -4.79 -7.24 3.32
CA GLN A 80 -5.95 -6.72 4.05
C GLN A 80 -5.90 -5.19 4.08
N LEU A 81 -6.97 -4.54 3.63
CA LEU A 81 -7.05 -3.07 3.56
C LEU A 81 -8.40 -2.55 4.05
N PRO A 82 -8.44 -1.40 4.75
CA PRO A 82 -9.70 -0.79 5.15
C PRO A 82 -10.40 -0.15 3.95
N VAL A 83 -11.72 -0.30 3.83
CA VAL A 83 -12.49 0.45 2.81
C VAL A 83 -12.40 1.94 3.08
N ASP A 84 -12.57 2.33 4.35
CA ASP A 84 -12.28 3.69 4.82
C ASP A 84 -10.76 3.94 4.85
N GLN A 85 -10.26 4.53 3.78
CA GLN A 85 -8.84 4.88 3.60
C GLN A 85 -8.32 5.88 4.65
N THR A 86 -9.18 6.53 5.44
CA THR A 86 -8.72 7.38 6.55
C THR A 86 -8.15 6.57 7.73
N LYS A 87 -8.45 5.27 7.81
CA LYS A 87 -7.93 4.34 8.82
C LYS A 87 -6.52 3.86 8.53
N LEU A 88 -5.97 4.14 7.35
CA LEU A 88 -4.58 3.81 7.03
C LEU A 88 -3.62 4.74 7.79
N PRO A 89 -2.49 4.23 8.29
CA PRO A 89 -1.47 5.06 8.90
C PRO A 89 -0.98 6.09 7.88
N ARG A 90 -1.20 7.37 8.18
CA ARG A 90 -0.68 8.46 7.34
C ARG A 90 0.83 8.53 7.51
N ASN A 91 1.57 8.47 6.40
CA ASN A 91 2.95 8.96 6.42
C ASN A 91 2.92 10.43 6.88
N PRO A 92 3.77 10.83 7.84
CA PRO A 92 3.90 12.24 8.17
C PRO A 92 4.26 12.99 6.88
N PRO A 93 3.74 14.22 6.69
CA PRO A 93 4.07 15.01 5.51
C PRO A 93 5.58 15.02 5.33
N ALA A 94 6.06 14.66 4.14
CA ALA A 94 7.47 14.73 3.82
C ALA A 94 7.96 16.14 4.18
N LYS A 95 8.88 16.24 5.15
CA LYS A 95 9.37 17.53 5.61
C LYS A 95 10.03 18.20 4.41
N MET A 96 9.39 19.21 3.87
CA MET A 96 9.86 19.91 2.68
C MET A 96 11.15 20.65 3.05
N VAL A 97 12.31 20.09 2.70
CA VAL A 97 13.60 20.74 2.94
C VAL A 97 13.77 21.83 1.90
N THR A 98 13.47 23.08 2.27
CA THR A 98 13.78 24.23 1.43
C THR A 98 15.28 24.50 1.51
N VAL A 99 16.05 24.00 0.54
CA VAL A 99 17.47 24.38 0.41
C VAL A 99 17.49 25.81 -0.11
N GLN A 100 17.68 26.79 0.77
CA GLN A 100 18.05 28.13 0.33
C GLN A 100 19.47 28.04 -0.24
N ARG A 101 19.59 28.14 -1.57
CA ARG A 101 20.88 28.45 -2.20
C ARG A 101 21.25 29.87 -1.78
N VAL A 102 22.16 29.98 -0.82
CA VAL A 102 22.83 31.25 -0.54
C VAL A 102 23.74 31.51 -1.74
N ASN A 103 23.38 32.49 -2.58
CA ASN A 103 24.25 32.97 -3.65
C ASN A 103 25.41 33.76 -3.01
N ASN A 104 26.41 33.07 -2.47
CA ASN A 104 27.70 33.68 -2.16
C ASN A 104 28.49 33.81 -3.47
N GLY A 105 28.11 34.82 -4.26
CA GLY A 105 29.03 35.40 -5.23
C GLY A 105 30.12 36.15 -4.48
N ASN A 106 31.37 35.91 -4.89
CA ASN A 106 32.61 36.57 -4.48
C ASN A 106 33.17 36.20 -3.09
N ASP A 107 34.23 35.39 -3.08
CA ASP A 107 35.56 35.85 -2.67
C ASP A 107 36.58 34.71 -2.79
N TYR A 108 37.26 34.64 -3.93
CA TYR A 108 38.61 34.05 -4.00
C TYR A 108 39.59 35.22 -4.13
N LYS A 109 40.27 35.54 -3.02
CA LYS A 109 41.47 36.39 -3.05
C LYS A 109 42.71 35.49 -3.16
N VAL A 110 43.41 35.68 -4.27
CA VAL A 110 44.84 35.48 -4.61
C VAL A 110 45.54 34.28 -3.98
#